data_AF-A0A356FTC0-F1
#
_entry.id   AF-A0A356FTC0-F1
#
_cell.length_a   1.000
_cell.length_b   1.000
_cell.length_c   1.000
_cell.angle_alpha   90.00
_cell.angle_beta   90.00
_cell.angle_gamma   90.00
#
_symmetry.space_group_name_H-M   'P 1'
#
loop_
_entity.id
_entity.type
_entity.pdbx_description
1 polymer ?
#
loop_
_entity_poly.entity_id
_entity_poly.type
_entity_poly.pdbx_seq_one_letter_code
_entity_poly.pdbx_strand_id
1 'polypeptide(L)'
;MAENPTAIERKLKAGLFLNSVLPAFEDLLQHNERARSILAERQFSVRFQTSSGLKSTLLFANGQCAFKPGKTLKNDIVLHFLTEEQLINE
;
A
#
# COMPACT_ATOMS: atom_id res chain seq x y z
N MET A 1 12.03 1.68 -26.11
CA MET A 1 11.49 3.04 -25.91
C MET A 1 11.84 3.44 -24.48
N ALA A 2 12.60 4.52 -24.28
CA ALA A 2 12.98 4.98 -22.95
C ALA A 2 11.78 5.62 -22.26
N GLU A 3 11.56 5.33 -20.97
CA GLU A 3 10.48 5.96 -20.18
C GLU A 3 10.73 7.48 -20.04
N ASN A 4 9.66 8.27 -20.13
CA ASN A 4 9.70 9.73 -19.98
C ASN A 4 10.22 10.10 -18.57
N PRO A 5 11.18 11.03 -18.39
CA PRO A 5 11.75 11.39 -17.09
C PRO A 5 10.73 11.66 -15.97
N THR A 6 9.59 12.25 -16.31
CA THR A 6 8.48 12.53 -15.39
C THR A 6 7.79 11.26 -14.89
N ALA A 7 7.68 10.23 -15.72
CA ALA A 7 7.12 8.93 -15.33
C ALA A 7 8.05 8.21 -14.34
N ILE A 8 9.37 8.32 -14.55
CA ILE A 8 10.38 7.75 -13.65
C ILE A 8 10.31 8.44 -12.28
N GLU A 9 10.27 9.78 -12.25
CA GLU A 9 10.18 10.54 -11.00
C GLU A 9 8.91 10.21 -10.22
N ARG A 10 7.75 10.10 -10.90
CA ARG A 10 6.48 9.70 -10.26
C ARG A 10 6.54 8.29 -9.71
N LYS A 11 7.11 7.35 -10.45
CA LYS A 11 7.31 5.97 -9.99
C LYS A 11 8.22 5.91 -8.77
N LEU A 12 9.27 6.74 -8.74
CA LEU A 12 10.16 6.86 -7.58
C LEU A 12 9.41 7.42 -6.36
N LYS A 13 8.67 8.52 -6.52
CA LYS A 13 7.85 9.11 -5.44
C LYS A 13 6.82 8.12 -4.91
N ALA A 14 6.07 7.47 -5.80
CA ALA A 14 5.10 6.44 -5.42
C ALA A 14 5.77 5.27 -4.68
N GLY A 15 6.95 4.85 -5.13
CA GLY A 15 7.77 3.86 -4.45
C GLY A 15 8.17 4.29 -3.04
N LEU A 16 8.61 5.54 -2.86
CA LEU A 16 8.93 6.09 -1.54
C LEU A 16 7.70 6.08 -0.63
N PHE A 17 6.55 6.58 -1.10
CA PHE A 17 5.33 6.54 -0.29
C PHE A 17 4.90 5.12 0.09
N LEU A 18 4.87 4.20 -0.87
CA LEU A 18 4.47 2.81 -0.61
C LEU A 18 5.44 2.09 0.34
N ASN A 19 6.73 2.38 0.28
CA ASN A 19 7.75 1.69 1.10
C ASN A 19 8.15 2.46 2.37
N SER A 20 7.73 3.71 2.55
CA SER A 20 8.03 4.50 3.76
C SER A 20 6.80 4.72 4.62
N VAL A 21 5.62 4.91 4.03
CA VAL A 21 4.39 5.15 4.80
C VAL A 21 3.74 3.86 5.25
N LEU A 22 3.67 2.86 4.37
CA LEU A 22 2.97 1.61 4.72
C LEU A 22 3.65 0.84 5.87
N PRO A 23 4.99 0.76 5.98
CA PRO A 23 5.61 0.18 7.17
C PRO A 23 5.26 0.89 8.49
N ALA A 24 4.98 2.19 8.47
CA ALA A 24 4.59 2.93 9.68
C ALA A 24 3.27 2.45 10.30
N PHE A 25 2.46 1.66 9.56
CA PHE A 25 1.28 1.01 10.13
C PHE A 25 1.65 -0.11 11.12
N GLU A 26 2.82 -0.74 10.96
CA GLU A 26 3.32 -1.70 11.95
C GLU A 26 3.55 -0.99 13.29
N ASP A 27 4.29 0.12 13.26
CA ASP A 27 4.58 0.94 14.44
C ASP A 27 3.31 1.54 15.06
N LEU A 28 2.37 2.02 14.22
CA LEU A 28 1.10 2.55 14.67
C LEU A 28 0.34 1.53 15.52
N LEU A 29 0.24 0.27 15.07
CA LEU A 29 -0.47 -0.76 15.83
C LEU A 29 0.29 -1.22 17.06
N GLN A 30 1.63 -1.13 17.05
CA GLN A 30 2.44 -1.42 18.23
C GLN A 30 2.23 -0.40 19.35
N HIS A 31 2.01 0.88 19.00
CA HIS A 31 1.97 1.97 19.97
C HIS A 31 0.59 2.61 20.20
N ASN A 32 -0.42 2.26 19.40
CA ASN A 32 -1.77 2.81 19.51
C ASN A 32 -2.79 1.72 19.88
N GLU A 33 -3.15 1.67 21.16
CA GLU A 33 -4.12 0.71 21.70
C GLU A 33 -5.49 0.83 21.04
N ARG A 34 -5.93 2.06 20.74
CA ARG A 34 -7.23 2.29 20.07
C ARG A 34 -7.23 1.72 18.66
N ALA A 35 -6.16 1.92 17.89
CA ALA A 35 -6.04 1.35 16.56
C ALA A 35 -6.04 -0.19 16.60
N ARG A 36 -5.32 -0.78 17.56
CA ARG A 36 -5.31 -2.22 17.81
C ARG A 36 -6.68 -2.76 18.19
N SER A 37 -7.40 -2.06 19.06
CA SER A 37 -8.77 -2.37 19.48
C SER A 37 -9.76 -2.34 18.32
N ILE A 38 -9.65 -1.33 17.43
CA ILE A 38 -10.47 -1.26 16.22
C ILE A 38 -10.23 -2.48 15.33
N LEU A 39 -8.97 -2.90 15.19
CA LEU A 39 -8.60 -4.07 14.39
C LEU A 39 -9.04 -5.39 15.03
N ALA A 40 -8.94 -5.51 16.35
CA ALA A 40 -9.24 -6.70 17.13
C ALA A 40 -8.60 -7.96 16.49
N GLU A 41 -9.35 -9.06 16.39
CA GLU A 41 -8.89 -10.33 15.80
C GLU A 41 -9.18 -10.44 14.30
N ARG A 42 -9.52 -9.35 13.61
CA ARG A 42 -9.84 -9.41 12.18
C ARG A 42 -8.61 -9.82 11.38
N GLN A 43 -8.82 -10.69 10.41
CA GLN A 43 -7.80 -11.17 9.49
C GLN A 43 -8.18 -10.79 8.07
N PHE A 44 -7.37 -9.92 7.47
CA PHE A 44 -7.57 -9.48 6.10
C PHE A 44 -6.28 -8.87 5.55
N SER A 45 -6.29 -8.62 4.25
CA SER A 45 -5.16 -8.06 3.54
C SER A 45 -5.61 -6.94 2.61
N VAL A 46 -4.84 -5.85 2.60
CA VAL A 46 -5.09 -4.68 1.75
C VAL A 46 -3.90 -4.50 0.83
N ARG A 47 -4.12 -4.70 -0.48
CA ARG A 47 -3.13 -4.41 -1.51
C ARG A 47 -3.28 -2.99 -2.01
N PHE A 48 -2.19 -2.25 -1.99
CA PHE A 48 -2.04 -0.96 -2.64
C PHE A 48 -1.38 -1.19 -3.98
N GLN A 49 -2.03 -0.79 -5.07
CA GLN A 49 -1.43 -0.86 -6.40
C GLN A 49 -1.59 0.45 -7.18
N THR A 50 -0.52 0.81 -7.87
CA THR A 50 -0.45 1.98 -8.73
C THR A 50 -0.51 1.55 -10.20
N SER A 51 -0.90 2.47 -11.07
CA SER A 51 -0.88 2.27 -12.51
C SER A 51 0.51 1.97 -13.09
N SER A 52 1.59 2.44 -12.45
CA SER A 52 2.96 2.09 -12.84
C SER A 52 3.37 0.66 -12.48
N GLY A 53 2.45 -0.14 -11.90
CA GLY A 53 2.65 -1.53 -11.55
C GLY A 53 3.28 -1.76 -10.17
N LEU A 54 3.58 -0.71 -9.39
CA LEU A 54 4.08 -0.86 -8.02
C LEU A 54 2.97 -1.43 -7.14
N LYS A 55 3.35 -2.40 -6.30
CA LYS A 55 2.44 -3.16 -5.44
C LYS A 55 3.06 -3.36 -4.07
N SER A 56 2.28 -3.05 -3.05
CA SER A 56 2.59 -3.33 -1.65
C SER A 56 1.34 -3.80 -0.93
N THR A 57 1.50 -4.65 0.08
CA THR A 57 0.37 -5.23 0.81
C THR A 57 0.56 -5.00 2.30
N LEU A 58 -0.51 -4.59 2.97
CA LEU A 58 -0.64 -4.68 4.42
C LEU A 58 -1.41 -5.95 4.76
N LEU A 59 -0.83 -6.78 5.63
CA LEU A 59 -1.46 -7.97 6.17
C LEU A 59 -1.86 -7.70 7.61
N PHE A 60 -3.14 -7.85 7.91
CA PHE A 60 -3.67 -7.69 9.25
C PHE A 60 -4.06 -9.06 9.80
N ALA A 61 -3.56 -9.38 10.99
CA ALA A 61 -3.94 -10.59 11.72
C ALA A 61 -3.64 -10.42 13.21
N ASN A 62 -4.53 -10.92 14.06
CA ASN A 62 -4.35 -10.99 15.51
C ASN A 62 -3.94 -9.64 16.15
N GLY A 63 -4.62 -8.55 15.74
CA GLY A 63 -4.31 -7.19 16.19
C GLY A 63 -2.98 -6.62 15.68
N GLN A 64 -2.29 -7.30 14.77
CA GLN A 64 -1.02 -6.87 14.20
C GLN A 64 -1.16 -6.50 12.73
N CYS A 65 -0.19 -5.73 12.24
CA CYS A 65 -0.02 -5.41 10.83
C CYS A 65 1.39 -5.82 10.42
N ALA A 66 1.52 -6.37 9.21
CA ALA A 66 2.79 -6.62 8.56
C ALA A 66 2.77 -6.05 7.14
N PHE A 67 3.77 -5.25 6.81
CA PHE A 67 4.05 -4.77 5.48
C PHE A 67 4.76 -5.86 4.66
N LYS A 68 4.25 -6.12 3.46
CA LYS A 68 4.85 -7.04 2.49
C LYS A 68 5.03 -6.33 1.16
N PRO A 69 6.28 -6.07 0.72
CA PRO A 69 6.52 -5.57 -0.62
C PRO A 69 6.21 -6.65 -1.66
N GLY A 70 5.60 -6.27 -2.78
CA GLY A 70 5.36 -7.18 -3.91
C GLY A 70 4.05 -7.98 -3.84
N LYS A 71 4.09 -9.21 -4.38
CA LYS A 71 2.89 -9.98 -4.76
C LYS A 71 2.59 -11.08 -3.74
N THR A 72 1.58 -10.85 -2.90
CA THR A 72 0.87 -11.88 -2.13
C THR A 72 -0.10 -12.68 -3.02
N LEU A 73 -0.31 -13.96 -2.70
CA LEU A 73 -1.08 -14.88 -3.54
C LEU A 73 -2.60 -14.65 -3.47
N LYS A 74 -3.11 -14.12 -2.35
CA LYS A 74 -4.53 -13.81 -2.14
C LYS A 74 -4.63 -12.46 -1.41
N ASN A 75 -5.52 -11.59 -1.88
CA ASN A 75 -5.81 -10.32 -1.20
C ASN A 75 -7.32 -10.18 -1.05
N ASP A 76 -7.75 -9.70 0.10
CA ASP A 76 -9.17 -9.51 0.41
C ASP A 76 -9.66 -8.16 -0.16
N ILE A 77 -8.79 -7.14 -0.11
CA ILE A 77 -9.08 -5.79 -0.59
C ILE A 77 -7.94 -5.32 -1.49
N VAL A 78 -8.28 -4.69 -2.61
CA VAL A 78 -7.32 -4.11 -3.55
C VAL A 78 -7.70 -2.66 -3.82
N LEU A 79 -6.81 -1.73 -3.43
CA LEU A 79 -6.93 -0.30 -3.66
C LEU A 79 -6.06 0.10 -4.85
N HIS A 80 -6.71 0.63 -5.89
CA HIS A 80 -6.06 1.14 -7.07
C HIS A 80 -5.90 2.66 -6.98
N PHE A 81 -4.66 3.14 -7.09
CA PHE A 81 -4.37 4.56 -7.13
C PHE A 81 -4.07 4.96 -8.58
N LEU A 82 -4.97 5.76 -9.13
CA LEU A 82 -4.82 6.40 -10.44
C LEU A 82 -4.01 7.69 -10.29
N THR A 83 -3.26 8.05 -11.33
CA THR A 83 -2.66 9.39 -11.43
C THR A 83 -3.70 10.39 -11.93
N GLU A 84 -3.53 11.69 -11.65
CA GLU A 84 -4.41 12.75 -12.20
C GLU A 84 -4.54 12.67 -13.73
N GLU A 85 -3.46 12.36 -14.45
CA GLU A 85 -3.49 12.17 -15.90
C GLU A 85 -4.39 11.01 -16.35
N GLN A 86 -4.60 10.00 -15.50
CA GLN A 86 -5.52 8.90 -15.79
C GLN A 86 -6.97 9.26 -15.48
N LEU A 87 -7.19 10.14 -14.49
CA LEU A 87 -8.52 10.67 -14.17
C LEU A 87 -9.05 11.63 -15.23
N ILE A 88 -8.17 12.32 -15.97
CA ILE A 88 -8.54 13.32 -16.98
C ILE A 88 -8.83 12.68 -18.36
N ASN A 89 -8.44 11.42 -18.58
CA ASN A 89 -8.58 10.72 -19.86
C ASN A 89 -9.64 9.59 -19.84
N GLU A 90 -10.53 9.58 -18.83
CA GLU A 90 -11.81 8.83 -18.84
C GLU A 90 -12.98 9.78 -19.12
#